data_AF-A0A432FC80-F1
#
_entry.id   AF-A0A432FC80-F1
#
_cell.length_a   1.000
_cell.length_b   1.000
_cell.length_c   1.000
_cell.angle_alpha   90.00
_cell.angle_beta   90.00
_cell.angle_gamma   90.00
#
_symmetry.space_group_name_H-M   'P 1'
#
loop_
_entity.id
_entity.type
_entity.pdbx_description
1 polymer ?
#
loop_
_entity_poly.entity_id
_entity_poly.type
_entity_poly.pdbx_seq_one_letter_code
_entity_poly.pdbx_strand_id
1 'polypeptide(L)' 'MPDSILSLGTRTPLNIHGSLLPNYRGAAPIQRAILDGQEEIGITLISMVKEMDAGDI' A
#
# COMPACT_ATOMS: atom_id res chain seq x y z
N MET A 1 -5.40 -7.59 6.58
CA MET A 1 -4.82 -8.40 7.69
C MET A 1 -5.87 -8.47 8.81
N PRO A 2 -5.99 -9.56 9.58
CA PRO A 2 -6.92 -9.59 10.71
C PRO A 2 -6.57 -8.52 11.76
N ASP A 3 -7.58 -7.86 12.32
CA ASP A 3 -7.40 -6.81 13.33
C ASP A 3 -6.63 -7.32 14.57
N SER A 4 -6.85 -8.59 14.94
CA SER A 4 -6.15 -9.25 16.05
C SER A 4 -4.64 -9.31 15.88
N ILE A 5 -4.13 -9.26 14.64
CA ILE A 5 -2.69 -9.21 14.36
C ILE A 5 -2.22 -7.76 14.24
N LEU A 6 -3.03 -6.88 13.61
CA LEU A 6 -2.70 -5.44 13.50
C LEU A 6 -2.52 -4.78 14.87
N SER A 7 -3.28 -5.23 15.88
CA SER A 7 -3.24 -4.69 17.24
C SER A 7 -2.15 -5.28 18.15
N LEU A 8 -1.32 -6.24 17.68
CA LEU A 8 -0.28 -6.85 18.51
C LEU A 8 0.92 -5.92 18.77
N GLY A 9 1.18 -5.01 17.84
CA GLY A 9 2.31 -4.09 17.91
C GLY A 9 2.05 -2.93 18.87
N THR A 10 3.12 -2.41 19.47
CA THR A 10 3.08 -1.17 20.27
C THR A 10 3.14 0.10 19.41
N ARG A 11 3.32 -0.05 18.09
CA ARG A 11 3.36 1.03 17.10
C ARG A 11 2.34 0.75 16.00
N THR A 12 1.96 1.80 15.27
CA THR A 12 1.09 1.69 14.09
C THR A 12 1.67 0.68 13.10
N PRO A 13 0.89 -0.32 12.65
CA PRO A 13 1.32 -1.23 11.60
C PRO A 13 1.49 -0.46 10.28
N LEU A 14 2.62 -0.66 9.61
CA LEU A 14 2.95 0.02 8.37
C LEU A 14 3.12 -0.97 7.23
N ASN A 15 2.72 -0.57 6.03
CA ASN A 15 2.93 -1.28 4.77
C ASN A 15 3.75 -0.40 3.81
N ILE A 16 4.63 -1.02 3.03
CA ILE A 16 5.29 -0.36 1.89
C ILE A 16 4.55 -0.82 0.64
N HIS A 17 3.77 0.08 0.06
CA HIS A 17 3.01 -0.18 -1.15
C HIS A 17 3.83 0.14 -2.40
N GLY A 18 3.74 -0.71 -3.42
CA GLY A 18 4.57 -0.67 -4.64
C GLY A 18 4.14 0.36 -5.69
N SER A 19 3.45 1.42 -5.29
CA SER A 19 3.09 2.54 -6.17
C SER A 19 3.06 3.86 -5.39
N LEU A 20 2.99 4.96 -6.12
CA LEU A 20 2.69 6.30 -5.59
C LEU A 20 1.18 6.39 -5.34
N LEU A 21 0.74 6.06 -4.12
CA LEU A 21 -0.68 6.09 -3.77
C LEU A 21 -1.25 7.51 -3.94
N PRO A 22 -2.53 7.65 -4.32
CA PRO A 22 -3.56 6.60 -4.42
C PRO A 22 -3.53 5.77 -5.72
N ASN A 23 -2.57 6.00 -6.62
CA ASN A 23 -2.51 5.27 -7.89
C ASN A 23 -2.20 3.79 -7.68
N TYR A 24 -2.78 2.92 -8.51
CA TYR A 24 -2.50 1.48 -8.55
C TYR A 24 -2.64 0.76 -7.20
N ARG A 25 -3.66 1.08 -6.39
CA ARG A 25 -4.05 0.21 -5.25
C ARG A 25 -4.30 -1.23 -5.71
N GLY A 26 -4.10 -2.18 -4.82
CA GLY A 26 -4.35 -3.60 -5.05
C GLY A 26 -3.09 -4.41 -5.34
N ALA A 27 -3.28 -5.61 -5.87
CA ALA A 27 -2.29 -6.69 -5.79
C ALA A 27 -1.12 -6.61 -6.79
N ALA A 28 -1.23 -5.83 -7.86
CA ALA A 28 -0.23 -5.80 -8.94
C ALA A 28 0.14 -4.35 -9.37
N PRO A 29 0.58 -3.48 -8.44
CA PRO A 29 0.79 -2.07 -8.72
C PRO A 29 1.87 -1.83 -9.77
N ILE A 30 3.01 -2.53 -9.65
CA ILE A 30 4.18 -2.36 -10.52
C ILE A 30 3.87 -2.82 -11.94
N GLN A 31 3.29 -4.02 -12.08
CA GLN A 31 2.94 -4.60 -13.36
C GLN A 31 1.95 -3.69 -14.11
N ARG A 32 0.98 -3.13 -13.39
CA ARG A 32 -0.02 -2.24 -14.00
C ARG A 32 0.60 -0.92 -14.43
N ALA A 33 1.45 -0.31 -13.61
CA ALA A 33 2.16 0.91 -13.98
C ALA A 33 3.05 0.72 -15.23
N ILE A 34 3.71 -0.44 -15.37
CA ILE A 34 4.48 -0.78 -16.57
C ILE A 34 3.56 -0.91 -17.79
N LEU A 35 2.43 -1.63 -17.67
CA LEU A 35 1.48 -1.80 -18.76
C LEU A 35 0.86 -0.47 -19.23
N ASP A 36 0.61 0.43 -18.29
CA ASP A 36 0.05 1.77 -18.56
C ASP A 36 1.15 2.78 -18.98
N GLY A 37 2.40 2.32 -19.19
CA GLY A 37 3.50 3.11 -19.76
C GLY A 37 3.99 4.26 -18.87
N GLN A 38 3.89 4.12 -17.54
CA GLN A 38 4.30 5.18 -16.61
C GLN A 38 5.82 5.45 -16.68
N GLU A 39 6.19 6.72 -16.82
CA GLU A 39 7.59 7.15 -16.81
C GLU A 39 8.16 7.24 -15.39
N GLU A 40 7.30 7.46 -14.39
CA GLU A 40 7.65 7.51 -12.98
C GLU A 40 6.83 6.49 -12.18
N ILE A 41 7.52 5.68 -11.39
CA ILE A 41 6.94 4.78 -10.40
C ILE A 41 7.69 4.96 -9.08
N GLY A 42 7.08 4.55 -7.99
CA GLY A 42 7.69 4.66 -6.68
C GLY A 42 7.01 3.79 -5.66
N ILE A 43 7.33 4.06 -4.40
CA ILE A 43 6.75 3.37 -3.24
C ILE A 43 6.06 4.38 -2.33
N THR A 44 5.07 3.92 -1.60
CA THR A 44 4.42 4.70 -0.54
C THR A 44 4.46 3.94 0.76
N LEU A 45 4.93 4.58 1.84
CA LEU A 45 4.75 4.05 3.19
C LEU A 45 3.35 4.44 3.66
N ILE A 46 2.57 3.47 4.12
CA ILE A 46 1.20 3.71 4.61
C ILE A 46 0.95 3.02 5.94
N SER A 47 0.01 3.57 6.70
CA SER A 47 -0.61 2.83 7.81
C SER A 47 -1.50 1.70 7.30
N MET A 48 -1.50 0.57 8.01
CA MET A 48 -2.39 -0.54 7.68
C MET A 48 -3.75 -0.35 8.36
N VAL A 49 -4.80 -0.31 7.55
CA VAL A 49 -6.19 -0.34 7.99
C VAL A 49 -6.89 -1.60 7.46
N LYS A 50 -8.14 -1.80 7.85
CA LYS A 50 -8.94 -2.96 7.40
C LYS A 50 -9.19 -2.95 5.89
N GLU A 51 -9.36 -1.76 5.31
CA GLU A 51 -9.51 -1.56 3.88
C GLU A 51 -8.17 -1.70 3.14
N MET A 52 -8.21 -2.24 1.93
CA MET A 52 -7.02 -2.54 1.13
C MET A 52 -6.35 -1.25 0.64
N ASP A 53 -5.07 -1.08 0.97
CA ASP A 53 -4.19 0.03 0.54
C ASP A 53 -4.80 1.44 0.75
N ALA A 54 -5.60 1.58 1.81
CA ALA A 54 -6.42 2.76 2.07
C ALA A 54 -6.04 3.55 3.34
N GLY A 55 -4.97 3.16 4.03
CA GLY A 55 -4.51 3.89 5.21
C GLY A 55 -3.77 5.18 4.85
N ASP A 56 -3.57 6.01 5.87
CA ASP A 56 -2.87 7.29 5.76
C ASP A 56 -1.40 7.11 5.35
N ILE A 57 -0.90 8.04 4.52
CA ILE A 57 0.49 8.14 4.02
C ILE A 57 1.35 8.95 4.98
#